data_AF-A0A8T4SA09-F1
#
_entry.id   AF-A0A8T4SA09-F1
#
_cell.length_a   1.000
_cell.length_b   1.000
_cell.length_c   1.000
_cell.angle_alpha   90.00
_cell.angle_beta   90.00
_cell.angle_gamma   90.00
#
_symmetry.space_group_name_H-M   'P 1'
#
loop_
_entity.id
_entity.type
_entity.pdbx_description
1 polymer ?
#
loop_
_entity_poly.entity_id
_entity_poly.type
_entity_poly.pdbx_seq_one_letter_code
_entity_poly.pdbx_strand_id
1 'polypeptide(L)'
;MEHQYSKDELYTIALNLRRWFKTNEYKGIDPFQLDEKLFSRNIPFLSVIRKTLKPFHVLIPNKAFSSLPKIYYPKAFGLIIAGNCLLYKKISDKQIKAEILKENNSLILLLKQTKSHDFQNFCWGWPFSWGQSPRYPANTALTCVTSPILHGLLDYYIIQDNEKKTKETIKIQKEIRIIIKSAIEFLLLDNKYYEGKDGICFYYSHIDKHKAISGNAIAAAFLLRYGTYFKNKELLDIGKKAVLFTLNHQEKDGSWKYIVDAEPTKENKVDNRHTGYILEALTIAHEILTKCKSNNLQKDIIKDAIQRGLAFYKKNLFDGYLPKWSPEKTYPIDCHDVAQAIITMQIAGEKEFAQNILQFAIEKMSNGKDEFYYKYFENGKVNNSVFFRWNQAWMYVAIASCY
;
A
#
# COMPACT_ATOMS: atom_id res chain seq x y z
N MET A 1 -2.29 -33.22 -7.95
CA MET A 1 -2.76 -31.86 -8.32
C MET A 1 -2.97 -31.13 -7.01
N GLU A 2 -2.16 -30.11 -6.76
CA GLU A 2 -2.36 -29.24 -5.60
C GLU A 2 -3.70 -28.50 -5.75
N HIS A 3 -4.43 -28.34 -4.64
CA HIS A 3 -5.77 -27.72 -4.61
C HIS A 3 -5.67 -26.24 -4.96
N GLN A 4 -6.14 -25.85 -6.15
CA GLN A 4 -6.27 -24.43 -6.47
C GLN A 4 -7.54 -23.86 -5.83
N TYR A 5 -7.39 -22.83 -5.00
CA TYR A 5 -8.52 -22.16 -4.36
C TYR A 5 -9.49 -21.59 -5.40
N SER A 6 -10.73 -22.04 -5.32
CA SER A 6 -11.85 -21.56 -6.13
C SER A 6 -12.22 -20.12 -5.78
N LYS A 7 -12.95 -19.45 -6.69
CA LYS A 7 -13.48 -18.10 -6.43
C LYS A 7 -14.37 -18.05 -5.20
N ASP A 8 -15.13 -19.10 -4.92
CA ASP A 8 -16.05 -19.18 -3.78
C ASP A 8 -15.31 -19.30 -2.45
N GLU A 9 -14.19 -20.01 -2.44
CA GLU A 9 -13.30 -20.08 -1.26
C GLU A 9 -12.64 -18.72 -0.99
N LEU A 10 -12.10 -18.07 -2.03
CA LEU A 10 -11.51 -16.73 -1.90
C LEU A 10 -12.55 -15.69 -1.46
N TYR A 11 -13.77 -15.79 -1.98
CA TYR A 11 -14.90 -14.97 -1.56
C TYR A 11 -15.20 -15.16 -0.06
N THR A 12 -15.23 -16.40 0.39
CA THR A 12 -15.48 -16.74 1.80
C THR A 12 -14.38 -16.17 2.70
N ILE A 13 -13.11 -16.31 2.31
CA ILE A 13 -11.97 -15.73 3.04
C ILE A 13 -12.06 -14.20 3.08
N ALA A 14 -12.40 -13.54 1.96
CA ALA A 14 -12.57 -12.09 1.93
C ALA A 14 -13.69 -11.61 2.88
N LEU A 15 -14.82 -12.32 2.93
CA LEU A 15 -15.89 -12.02 3.89
C LEU A 15 -15.46 -12.26 5.34
N ASN A 16 -14.70 -13.31 5.60
CA ASN A 16 -14.21 -13.60 6.95
C ASN A 16 -13.21 -12.53 7.41
N LEU A 17 -12.28 -12.08 6.54
CA LEU A 17 -11.39 -10.95 6.83
C LEU A 17 -12.17 -9.67 7.15
N ARG A 18 -13.21 -9.35 6.36
CA ARG A 18 -14.11 -8.23 6.62
C ARG A 18 -14.78 -8.34 7.99
N ARG A 19 -15.22 -9.55 8.39
CA ARG A 19 -15.75 -9.80 9.74
C ARG A 19 -14.67 -9.64 10.81
N TRP A 20 -13.45 -10.11 10.57
CA TRP A 20 -12.33 -9.99 11.50
C TRP A 20 -12.01 -8.52 11.83
N PHE A 21 -12.02 -7.62 10.85
CA PHE A 21 -11.85 -6.18 11.11
C PHE A 21 -12.94 -5.61 12.03
N LYS A 22 -14.20 -5.99 11.80
CA LYS A 22 -15.35 -5.57 12.63
C LYS A 22 -15.25 -6.08 14.06
N THR A 23 -14.94 -7.37 14.24
CA THR A 23 -14.78 -7.99 15.57
C THR A 23 -13.63 -7.37 16.36
N ASN A 24 -12.59 -6.88 15.68
CA ASN A 24 -11.49 -6.16 16.31
C ASN A 24 -11.73 -4.64 16.43
N GLU A 25 -12.95 -4.16 16.20
CA GLU A 25 -13.32 -2.73 16.24
C GLU A 25 -12.42 -1.84 15.38
N TYR A 26 -11.90 -2.38 14.28
CA TYR A 26 -10.92 -1.73 13.40
C TYR A 26 -9.63 -1.28 14.10
N LYS A 27 -9.29 -1.89 15.24
CA LYS A 27 -8.04 -1.67 15.98
C LYS A 27 -7.16 -2.92 15.90
N GLY A 28 -5.86 -2.74 16.02
CA GLY A 28 -4.98 -3.88 16.26
C GLY A 28 -3.56 -3.45 16.53
N ILE A 29 -2.62 -4.34 16.27
CA ILE A 29 -1.20 -4.13 16.51
C ILE A 29 -0.40 -4.08 15.21
N ASP A 30 0.82 -3.56 15.27
CA ASP A 30 1.74 -3.40 14.15
C ASP A 30 3.18 -3.73 14.57
N PRO A 31 4.02 -4.33 13.71
CA PRO A 31 5.38 -4.70 14.09
C PRO A 31 6.19 -3.52 14.64
N PHE A 32 5.98 -2.31 14.12
CA PHE A 32 6.78 -1.15 14.52
C PHE A 32 6.36 -0.50 15.84
N GLN A 33 5.21 -0.87 16.44
CA GLN A 33 4.87 -0.40 17.78
C GLN A 33 5.85 -0.93 18.84
N LEU A 34 6.38 -2.13 18.64
CA LEU A 34 7.39 -2.68 19.56
C LEU A 34 8.70 -1.89 19.46
N ASP A 35 9.11 -1.52 18.24
CA ASP A 35 10.25 -0.64 18.01
C ASP A 35 10.04 0.74 18.65
N GLU A 36 8.83 1.30 18.60
CA GLU A 36 8.50 2.52 19.34
C GLU A 36 8.68 2.33 20.84
N LYS A 37 8.05 1.31 21.42
CA LYS A 37 8.08 1.03 22.86
C LYS A 37 9.51 0.88 23.38
N LEU A 38 10.37 0.18 22.64
CA LEU A 38 11.76 -0.08 23.03
C LEU A 38 12.69 1.12 22.80
N PHE A 39 12.40 1.98 21.82
CA PHE A 39 13.31 3.01 21.34
C PHE A 39 12.71 4.42 21.34
N SER A 40 11.72 4.68 22.20
CA SER A 40 11.08 6.00 22.36
C SER A 40 11.95 7.03 23.07
N ARG A 41 12.95 6.60 23.85
CA ARG A 41 13.84 7.49 24.62
C ARG A 41 15.09 7.85 23.81
N ASN A 42 15.46 9.13 23.81
CA ASN A 42 16.72 9.62 23.22
C ASN A 42 17.90 9.35 24.18
N ILE A 43 18.27 8.08 24.33
CA ILE A 43 19.44 7.67 25.12
C ILE A 43 20.64 7.51 24.15
N PRO A 44 21.82 8.10 24.45
CA PRO A 44 23.03 7.85 23.69
C PRO A 44 23.28 6.34 23.50
N PHE A 45 23.81 5.92 22.35
CA PHE A 45 24.06 4.50 21.98
C PHE A 45 22.83 3.62 21.72
N LEU A 46 21.63 4.04 22.08
CA LEU A 46 20.41 3.26 21.84
C LEU A 46 20.14 3.04 20.33
N SER A 47 20.57 3.98 19.49
CA SER A 47 20.55 3.85 18.02
C SER A 47 21.43 2.69 17.52
N VAL A 48 22.58 2.45 18.15
CA VAL A 48 23.49 1.34 17.83
C VAL A 48 22.85 0.02 18.22
N ILE A 49 22.30 -0.07 19.43
CA ILE A 49 21.59 -1.27 19.93
C ILE A 49 20.43 -1.62 18.99
N ARG A 50 19.61 -0.63 18.61
CA ARG A 50 18.51 -0.81 17.67
C ARG A 50 18.97 -1.32 16.31
N LYS A 51 20.05 -0.77 15.75
CA LYS A 51 20.61 -1.22 14.47
C LYS A 51 21.04 -2.68 14.52
N THR A 52 21.61 -3.10 15.64
CA THR A 52 22.00 -4.50 15.90
C THR A 52 20.79 -5.42 16.09
N LEU A 53 19.72 -4.96 16.74
CA LEU A 53 18.53 -5.78 17.02
C LEU A 53 17.52 -5.85 15.87
N LYS A 54 17.49 -4.87 14.95
CA LYS A 54 16.54 -4.80 13.82
C LYS A 54 16.44 -6.11 13.01
N PRO A 55 17.54 -6.81 12.65
CA PRO A 55 17.45 -8.08 11.94
C PRO A 55 16.75 -9.20 12.72
N PHE A 56 16.79 -9.15 14.06
CA PHE A 56 16.19 -10.15 14.94
C PHE A 56 14.73 -9.84 15.28
N HIS A 57 14.20 -8.68 14.88
CA HIS A 57 12.80 -8.29 15.12
C HIS A 57 11.79 -9.34 14.62
N VAL A 58 12.14 -10.03 13.53
CA VAL A 58 11.32 -11.08 12.92
C VAL A 58 11.20 -12.35 13.79
N LEU A 59 12.16 -12.58 14.69
CA LEU A 59 12.20 -13.74 15.59
C LEU A 59 11.45 -13.50 16.91
N ILE A 60 10.94 -12.28 17.13
CA ILE A 60 10.20 -11.94 18.34
C ILE A 60 8.92 -12.77 18.40
N PRO A 61 8.66 -13.49 19.51
CA PRO A 61 7.51 -14.37 19.64
C PRO A 61 6.22 -13.55 19.71
N ASN A 62 5.12 -14.14 19.23
CA ASN A 62 3.82 -13.48 19.17
C ASN A 62 3.35 -12.89 20.51
N LYS A 63 3.65 -13.57 21.62
CA LYS A 63 3.33 -13.09 22.99
C LYS A 63 3.86 -11.68 23.29
N ALA A 64 5.02 -11.31 22.72
CA ALA A 64 5.58 -9.97 22.93
C ALA A 64 4.73 -8.90 22.23
N PHE A 65 4.24 -9.19 21.02
CA PHE A 65 3.39 -8.30 20.24
C PHE A 65 1.95 -8.25 20.78
N SER A 66 1.39 -9.37 21.23
CA SER A 66 0.00 -9.44 21.73
C SER A 66 -0.25 -8.60 22.99
N SER A 67 0.82 -8.21 23.70
CA SER A 67 0.75 -7.32 24.87
C SER A 67 0.63 -5.84 24.52
N LEU A 68 0.81 -5.47 23.24
CA LEU A 68 0.78 -4.08 22.81
C LEU A 68 -0.65 -3.55 22.73
N PRO A 69 -0.86 -2.25 22.99
CA PRO A 69 -2.19 -1.66 22.88
C PRO A 69 -2.69 -1.73 21.44
N LYS A 70 -3.95 -2.15 21.28
CA LYS A 70 -4.63 -2.11 19.99
C LYS A 70 -5.00 -0.67 19.65
N ILE A 71 -4.54 -0.17 18.50
CA ILE A 71 -4.75 1.21 18.05
C ILE A 71 -5.27 1.25 16.60
N TYR A 72 -5.69 2.44 16.16
CA TYR A 72 -6.14 2.69 14.79
C TYR A 72 -4.97 2.96 13.83
N TYR A 73 -5.07 2.45 12.59
CA TYR A 73 -4.08 2.72 11.54
C TYR A 73 -4.74 3.33 10.30
N PRO A 74 -4.51 4.62 10.00
CA PRO A 74 -5.21 5.29 8.90
C PRO A 74 -4.98 4.61 7.54
N LYS A 75 -3.75 4.14 7.26
CA LYS A 75 -3.49 3.40 6.02
C LYS A 75 -4.31 2.12 5.91
N ALA A 76 -4.52 1.42 7.03
CA ALA A 76 -5.33 0.20 7.03
C ALA A 76 -6.78 0.53 6.65
N PHE A 77 -7.34 1.64 7.11
CA PHE A 77 -8.68 2.07 6.69
C PHE A 77 -8.76 2.35 5.20
N GLY A 78 -7.77 3.03 4.63
CA GLY A 78 -7.67 3.24 3.18
C GLY A 78 -7.66 1.92 2.39
N LEU A 79 -6.87 0.95 2.85
CA LEU A 79 -6.78 -0.39 2.24
C LEU A 79 -8.08 -1.18 2.41
N ILE A 80 -8.72 -1.14 3.59
CA ILE A 80 -10.00 -1.82 3.83
C ILE A 80 -11.10 -1.22 2.96
N ILE A 81 -11.16 0.12 2.81
CA ILE A 81 -12.08 0.78 1.89
C ILE A 81 -11.84 0.28 0.46
N ALA A 82 -10.58 0.21 0.01
CA ALA A 82 -10.23 -0.29 -1.32
C ALA A 82 -10.65 -1.76 -1.52
N GLY A 83 -10.36 -2.64 -0.56
CA GLY A 83 -10.77 -4.06 -0.57
C GLY A 83 -12.29 -4.22 -0.59
N ASN A 84 -13.00 -3.42 0.20
CA ASN A 84 -14.46 -3.33 0.19
C ASN A 84 -15.01 -2.91 -1.18
N CYS A 85 -14.36 -1.95 -1.84
CA CYS A 85 -14.75 -1.53 -3.19
C CYS A 85 -14.52 -2.63 -4.25
N LEU A 86 -13.42 -3.39 -4.15
CA LEU A 86 -13.15 -4.54 -5.01
C LEU A 86 -14.20 -5.63 -4.82
N LEU A 87 -14.53 -5.96 -3.57
CA LEU A 87 -15.55 -6.94 -3.23
C LEU A 87 -16.94 -6.50 -3.70
N TYR A 88 -17.31 -5.23 -3.48
CA TYR A 88 -18.58 -4.65 -3.91
C TYR A 88 -18.81 -4.80 -5.43
N LYS A 89 -17.76 -4.58 -6.24
CA LYS A 89 -17.86 -4.67 -7.71
C LYS A 89 -18.14 -6.09 -8.20
N LYS A 90 -17.81 -7.11 -7.42
CA LYS A 90 -17.85 -8.52 -7.83
C LYS A 90 -19.02 -9.30 -7.24
N ILE A 91 -19.56 -8.85 -6.10
CA ILE A 91 -20.67 -9.50 -5.40
C ILE A 91 -22.04 -9.11 -5.99
N SER A 92 -23.00 -10.04 -6.01
CA SER A 92 -24.40 -9.79 -6.42
C SER A 92 -25.35 -9.54 -5.24
N ASP A 93 -25.01 -10.04 -4.05
CA ASP A 93 -25.82 -9.93 -2.83
C ASP A 93 -26.03 -8.46 -2.42
N LYS A 94 -27.29 -8.02 -2.42
CA LYS A 94 -27.68 -6.63 -2.11
C LYS A 94 -27.51 -6.27 -0.64
N GLN A 95 -27.70 -7.23 0.27
CA GLN A 95 -27.55 -6.99 1.70
C GLN A 95 -26.07 -6.76 2.02
N ILE A 96 -25.19 -7.63 1.52
CA ILE A 96 -23.74 -7.48 1.74
C ILE A 96 -23.23 -6.18 1.10
N LYS A 97 -23.72 -5.81 -0.09
CA LYS A 97 -23.43 -4.50 -0.70
C LYS A 97 -23.81 -3.34 0.21
N ALA A 98 -25.04 -3.33 0.74
CA ALA A 98 -25.49 -2.27 1.64
C ALA A 98 -24.63 -2.19 2.92
N GLU A 99 -24.24 -3.33 3.48
CA GLU A 99 -23.34 -3.35 4.63
C GLU A 99 -21.94 -2.82 4.31
N ILE A 100 -21.40 -3.13 3.13
CA ILE A 100 -20.10 -2.61 2.67
C ILE A 100 -20.14 -1.08 2.57
N LEU A 101 -21.21 -0.51 2.02
CA LEU A 101 -21.35 0.95 1.93
C LEU A 101 -21.42 1.57 3.34
N LYS A 102 -22.21 0.99 4.25
CA LYS A 102 -22.30 1.45 5.65
C LYS A 102 -20.95 1.39 6.35
N GLU A 103 -20.22 0.30 6.15
CA GLU A 103 -18.88 0.10 6.71
C GLU A 103 -17.87 1.13 6.19
N ASN A 104 -17.84 1.39 4.88
CA ASN A 104 -16.98 2.42 4.32
C ASN A 104 -17.32 3.82 4.84
N ASN A 105 -18.60 4.13 5.06
CA ASN A 105 -19.00 5.39 5.71
C ASN A 105 -18.41 5.51 7.12
N SER A 106 -18.46 4.44 7.92
CA SER A 106 -17.84 4.41 9.25
C SER A 106 -16.32 4.54 9.20
N LEU A 107 -15.65 3.89 8.24
CA LEU A 107 -14.20 3.99 8.06
C LEU A 107 -13.75 5.42 7.66
N ILE A 108 -14.57 6.16 6.91
CA ILE A 108 -14.31 7.57 6.60
C ILE A 108 -14.35 8.44 7.87
N LEU A 109 -15.29 8.17 8.79
CA LEU A 109 -15.34 8.87 10.07
C LEU A 109 -14.07 8.59 10.89
N LEU A 110 -13.59 7.35 10.91
CA LEU A 110 -12.32 7.00 11.56
C LEU A 110 -11.13 7.68 10.89
N LEU A 111 -11.06 7.72 9.56
CA LEU A 111 -10.02 8.44 8.83
C LEU A 111 -9.95 9.92 9.24
N LYS A 112 -11.10 10.58 9.40
CA LYS A 112 -11.14 11.98 9.87
C LYS A 112 -10.62 12.14 11.29
N GLN A 113 -10.91 11.18 12.17
CA GLN A 113 -10.41 11.19 13.55
C GLN A 113 -8.90 10.94 13.64
N THR A 114 -8.35 10.15 12.72
CA THR A 114 -6.91 9.80 12.67
C THR A 114 -6.07 10.73 11.80
N LYS A 115 -6.61 11.87 11.35
CA LYS A 115 -5.89 12.88 10.58
C LYS A 115 -4.66 13.38 11.36
N SER A 116 -3.56 13.62 10.68
CA SER A 116 -2.41 14.35 11.23
C SER A 116 -2.78 15.80 11.58
N HIS A 117 -2.38 16.27 12.76
CA HIS A 117 -2.77 17.59 13.28
C HIS A 117 -1.81 18.72 12.93
N ASP A 118 -0.65 18.40 12.36
CA ASP A 118 0.37 19.38 11.96
C ASP A 118 -0.09 20.30 10.82
N PHE A 119 -1.16 19.92 10.11
CA PHE A 119 -1.69 20.65 8.96
C PHE A 119 -3.20 20.86 9.04
N GLN A 120 -3.67 21.97 8.48
CA GLN A 120 -5.11 22.18 8.27
C GLN A 120 -5.66 21.21 7.22
N ASN A 121 -4.83 20.83 6.25
CA ASN A 121 -5.21 19.87 5.24
C ASN A 121 -5.26 18.42 5.74
N PHE A 122 -6.13 17.61 5.14
CA PHE A 122 -6.22 16.19 5.44
C PHE A 122 -4.95 15.46 5.00
N CYS A 123 -4.27 14.83 5.93
CA CYS A 123 -3.10 14.01 5.67
C CYS A 123 -2.92 12.99 6.81
N TRP A 124 -2.12 11.95 6.57
CA TRP A 124 -1.96 10.87 7.53
C TRP A 124 -0.53 10.37 7.64
N GLY A 125 -0.17 9.96 8.85
CA GLY A 125 1.09 9.30 9.20
C GLY A 125 0.86 7.97 9.91
N TRP A 126 1.93 7.39 10.43
CA TRP A 126 1.79 6.25 11.36
C TRP A 126 1.44 6.75 12.76
N PRO A 127 0.58 6.05 13.51
CA PRO A 127 0.16 6.45 14.87
C PRO A 127 1.24 6.20 15.93
N PHE A 128 2.49 5.99 15.50
CA PHE A 128 3.65 5.67 16.32
C PHE A 128 4.90 6.29 15.68
N SER A 129 5.90 6.56 16.51
CA SER A 129 7.21 7.03 16.09
C SER A 129 8.00 5.91 15.41
N TRP A 130 8.69 6.22 14.32
CA TRP A 130 9.33 5.19 13.48
C TRP A 130 10.51 5.77 12.68
N GLY A 131 11.21 4.94 11.89
CA GLY A 131 12.40 5.37 11.14
C GLY A 131 13.66 5.44 12.01
N GLN A 132 14.83 5.46 11.39
CA GLN A 132 16.13 5.50 12.09
C GLN A 132 16.75 6.91 12.06
N SER A 133 17.01 7.43 10.87
CA SER A 133 17.66 8.72 10.66
C SER A 133 17.04 9.42 9.43
N PRO A 134 16.07 10.34 9.61
CA PRO A 134 15.49 10.78 10.88
C PRO A 134 14.56 9.71 11.52
N ARG A 135 14.31 9.86 12.81
CA ARG A 135 13.19 9.18 13.49
C ARG A 135 11.98 10.11 13.41
N TYR A 136 10.98 9.70 12.65
CA TYR A 136 9.76 10.48 12.45
C TYR A 136 8.87 10.38 13.70
N PRO A 137 8.39 11.51 14.23
CA PRO A 137 7.37 11.52 15.27
C PRO A 137 6.10 10.76 14.85
N ALA A 138 5.32 10.33 15.85
CA ALA A 138 3.99 9.81 15.61
C ALA A 138 3.13 10.84 14.85
N ASN A 139 2.33 10.35 13.91
CA ASN A 139 1.44 11.10 13.02
C ASN A 139 2.13 12.07 12.06
N THR A 140 3.47 12.03 11.91
CA THR A 140 4.13 12.74 10.81
C THR A 140 3.54 12.29 9.48
N ALA A 141 2.95 13.23 8.75
CA ALA A 141 2.27 12.95 7.50
C ALA A 141 3.26 12.43 6.44
N LEU A 142 2.88 11.34 5.76
CA LEU A 142 3.73 10.64 4.79
C LEU A 142 3.02 10.46 3.45
N THR A 143 3.73 10.68 2.35
CA THR A 143 3.23 10.41 1.00
C THR A 143 2.84 8.93 0.84
N CYS A 144 3.66 8.01 1.37
CA CYS A 144 3.42 6.56 1.29
C CYS A 144 2.26 6.05 2.18
N VAL A 145 1.69 6.91 3.03
CA VAL A 145 0.49 6.65 3.85
C VAL A 145 -0.73 7.31 3.21
N THR A 146 -0.59 8.59 2.86
CA THR A 146 -1.67 9.44 2.35
C THR A 146 -2.14 8.96 0.97
N SER A 147 -1.24 8.68 0.04
CA SER A 147 -1.63 8.32 -1.34
C SER A 147 -2.45 7.02 -1.42
N PRO A 148 -2.09 5.91 -0.73
CA PRO A 148 -2.94 4.72 -0.69
C PRO A 148 -4.34 4.94 -0.11
N ILE A 149 -4.48 5.83 0.89
CA ILE A 149 -5.79 6.22 1.43
C ILE A 149 -6.61 6.93 0.36
N LEU A 150 -5.99 7.82 -0.40
CA LEU A 150 -6.64 8.56 -1.48
C LEU A 150 -7.10 7.66 -2.62
N HIS A 151 -6.35 6.59 -2.94
CA HIS A 151 -6.81 5.56 -3.88
C HIS A 151 -8.12 4.92 -3.40
N GLY A 152 -8.17 4.44 -2.16
CA GLY A 152 -9.37 3.82 -1.60
C GLY A 152 -10.57 4.77 -1.54
N LEU A 153 -10.35 6.02 -1.13
CA LEU A 153 -11.39 7.05 -1.12
C LEU A 153 -11.94 7.34 -2.52
N LEU A 154 -11.07 7.42 -3.53
CA LEU A 154 -11.49 7.62 -4.92
C LEU A 154 -12.27 6.41 -5.44
N ASP A 155 -11.83 5.19 -5.16
CA ASP A 155 -12.59 3.97 -5.50
C ASP A 155 -14.00 4.00 -4.91
N TYR A 156 -14.12 4.42 -3.66
CA TYR A 156 -15.42 4.50 -3.00
C TYR A 156 -16.29 5.63 -3.53
N TYR A 157 -15.70 6.80 -3.85
CA TYR A 157 -16.41 7.89 -4.52
C TYR A 157 -17.03 7.42 -5.84
N ILE A 158 -16.27 6.69 -6.66
CA ILE A 158 -16.72 6.20 -7.97
C ILE A 158 -17.87 5.20 -7.80
N ILE A 159 -17.84 4.33 -6.80
CA ILE A 159 -18.97 3.45 -6.49
C ILE A 159 -20.20 4.28 -6.14
N GLN A 160 -20.05 5.24 -5.22
CA GLN A 160 -21.15 6.11 -4.78
C GLN A 160 -21.75 6.94 -5.92
N ASP A 161 -20.95 7.38 -6.89
CA ASP A 161 -21.43 8.16 -8.05
C ASP A 161 -22.28 7.31 -9.01
N ASN A 162 -22.04 6.00 -9.05
CA ASN A 162 -22.85 5.05 -9.84
C ASN A 162 -24.10 4.55 -9.11
N GLU A 163 -24.19 4.75 -7.79
CA GLU A 163 -25.36 4.37 -7.01
C GLU A 163 -26.54 5.33 -7.21
N LYS A 164 -27.75 4.88 -6.86
CA LYS A 164 -28.94 5.74 -6.89
C LYS A 164 -28.71 7.00 -6.07
N LYS A 165 -28.96 8.17 -6.67
CA LYS A 165 -28.83 9.46 -6.00
C LYS A 165 -29.88 9.57 -4.89
N THR A 166 -29.41 9.58 -3.65
CA THR A 166 -30.19 9.85 -2.43
C THR A 166 -29.53 10.99 -1.67
N LYS A 167 -30.22 11.56 -0.67
CA LYS A 167 -29.62 12.58 0.20
C LYS A 167 -28.35 12.08 0.89
N GLU A 168 -28.31 10.80 1.25
CA GLU A 168 -27.17 10.20 1.92
C GLU A 168 -25.99 9.96 0.98
N THR A 169 -26.23 9.44 -0.24
CA THR A 169 -25.16 9.24 -1.22
C THR A 169 -24.55 10.58 -1.66
N ILE A 170 -25.35 11.62 -1.85
CA ILE A 170 -24.86 12.98 -2.14
C ILE A 170 -24.01 13.54 -0.98
N LYS A 171 -24.45 13.34 0.28
CA LYS A 171 -23.73 13.81 1.46
C LYS A 171 -22.35 13.16 1.56
N ILE A 172 -22.28 11.83 1.46
CA ILE A 172 -21.00 11.12 1.57
C ILE A 172 -20.08 11.43 0.39
N GLN A 173 -20.60 11.54 -0.84
CA GLN A 173 -19.81 11.96 -2.00
C GLN A 173 -19.16 13.33 -1.78
N LYS A 174 -19.93 14.30 -1.26
CA LYS A 174 -19.41 15.64 -0.94
C LYS A 174 -18.29 15.56 0.11
N GLU A 175 -18.49 14.76 1.16
CA GLU A 175 -17.51 14.57 2.22
C GLU A 175 -16.21 13.95 1.70
N ILE A 176 -16.30 12.85 0.92
CA ILE A 176 -15.13 12.22 0.30
C ILE A 176 -14.39 13.21 -0.59
N ARG A 177 -15.12 14.00 -1.40
CA ARG A 177 -14.51 14.98 -2.30
C ARG A 177 -13.77 16.09 -1.54
N ILE A 178 -14.29 16.53 -0.40
CA ILE A 178 -13.63 17.51 0.46
C ILE A 178 -12.32 16.93 1.01
N ILE A 179 -12.38 15.71 1.56
CA ILE A 179 -11.20 15.03 2.12
C ILE A 179 -10.12 14.85 1.04
N ILE A 180 -10.49 14.33 -0.13
CA ILE A 180 -9.55 14.11 -1.22
C ILE A 180 -8.90 15.42 -1.69
N LYS A 181 -9.69 16.48 -1.91
CA LYS A 181 -9.16 17.78 -2.36
C LYS A 181 -8.18 18.37 -1.35
N SER A 182 -8.55 18.35 -0.07
CA SER A 182 -7.68 18.85 0.99
C SER A 182 -6.37 18.04 1.08
N ALA A 183 -6.42 16.72 0.88
CA ALA A 183 -5.21 15.92 0.86
C ALA A 183 -4.33 16.13 -0.38
N ILE A 184 -4.92 16.47 -1.53
CA ILE A 184 -4.17 16.92 -2.70
C ILE A 184 -3.47 18.25 -2.39
N GLU A 185 -4.16 19.18 -1.74
CA GLU A 185 -3.57 20.45 -1.29
C GLU A 185 -2.40 20.22 -0.33
N PHE A 186 -2.51 19.26 0.60
CA PHE A 186 -1.38 18.83 1.42
C PHE A 186 -0.19 18.36 0.57
N LEU A 187 -0.40 17.43 -0.37
CA LEU A 187 0.68 16.89 -1.20
C LEU A 187 1.39 17.99 -2.00
N LEU A 188 0.65 18.96 -2.52
CA LEU A 188 1.17 20.01 -3.39
C LEU A 188 1.80 21.18 -2.62
N LEU A 189 1.17 21.62 -1.54
CA LEU A 189 1.49 22.90 -0.89
C LEU A 189 2.23 22.72 0.43
N ASP A 190 1.76 21.79 1.27
CA ASP A 190 2.28 21.59 2.63
C ASP A 190 3.49 20.64 2.62
N ASN A 191 3.32 19.44 2.06
CA ASN A 191 4.36 18.44 1.92
C ASN A 191 5.40 18.84 0.87
N LYS A 192 4.93 19.49 -0.20
CA LYS A 192 5.70 19.92 -1.37
C LYS A 192 6.33 18.74 -2.14
N TYR A 193 7.03 19.10 -3.20
CA TYR A 193 7.73 18.18 -4.08
C TYR A 193 9.00 18.82 -4.63
N TYR A 194 9.90 17.97 -5.09
CA TYR A 194 11.01 18.32 -5.97
C TYR A 194 10.48 18.49 -7.41
N GLU A 195 10.97 19.49 -8.13
CA GLU A 195 10.74 19.66 -9.57
C GLU A 195 12.08 19.85 -10.28
N GLY A 196 12.33 19.03 -11.30
CA GLY A 196 13.55 18.98 -12.07
C GLY A 196 13.33 18.58 -13.53
N LYS A 197 14.42 18.48 -14.30
CA LYS A 197 14.37 18.06 -15.72
C LYS A 197 13.89 16.61 -15.88
N ASP A 198 14.14 15.81 -14.86
CA ASP A 198 13.75 14.41 -14.71
C ASP A 198 12.28 14.24 -14.27
N GLY A 199 11.59 15.29 -13.83
CA GLY A 199 10.17 15.27 -13.48
C GLY A 199 9.88 15.82 -12.09
N ILE A 200 8.78 15.37 -11.49
CA ILE A 200 8.36 15.75 -10.14
C ILE A 200 8.49 14.57 -9.18
N CYS A 201 9.00 14.82 -7.97
CA CYS A 201 8.96 13.83 -6.89
C CYS A 201 8.36 14.43 -5.62
N PHE A 202 7.22 13.91 -5.19
CA PHE A 202 6.69 14.26 -3.86
C PHE A 202 7.68 13.88 -2.78
N TYR A 203 7.92 14.80 -1.84
CA TYR A 203 8.81 14.52 -0.72
C TYR A 203 8.23 13.42 0.16
N TYR A 204 9.11 12.67 0.82
CA TYR A 204 8.72 11.57 1.67
C TYR A 204 7.79 12.03 2.82
N SER A 205 8.15 13.15 3.44
CA SER A 205 7.33 13.93 4.36
C SER A 205 7.73 15.41 4.35
N HIS A 206 6.97 16.27 5.02
CA HIS A 206 7.31 17.68 5.20
C HIS A 206 8.63 17.93 5.95
N ILE A 207 9.09 16.98 6.77
CA ILE A 207 10.39 17.04 7.47
C ILE A 207 11.50 16.24 6.78
N ASP A 208 11.17 15.53 5.70
CA ASP A 208 12.12 14.68 4.99
C ASP A 208 11.92 14.76 3.47
N LYS A 209 12.87 15.43 2.83
CA LYS A 209 12.91 15.69 1.40
C LYS A 209 13.49 14.53 0.57
N HIS A 210 13.72 13.35 1.16
CA HIS A 210 14.13 12.17 0.40
C HIS A 210 13.15 11.89 -0.76
N LYS A 211 13.73 11.57 -1.91
CA LYS A 211 12.99 11.24 -3.14
C LYS A 211 12.75 9.74 -3.22
N ALA A 212 11.76 9.25 -2.48
CA ALA A 212 11.36 7.84 -2.47
C ALA A 212 10.49 7.50 -3.70
N ILE A 213 11.01 6.66 -4.60
CA ILE A 213 10.42 6.43 -5.92
C ILE A 213 9.03 5.78 -5.80
N SER A 214 8.87 4.77 -4.94
CA SER A 214 7.61 4.05 -4.77
C SER A 214 6.47 4.94 -4.23
N GLY A 215 6.78 5.79 -3.24
CA GLY A 215 5.82 6.77 -2.72
C GLY A 215 5.38 7.76 -3.79
N ASN A 216 6.33 8.24 -4.60
CA ASN A 216 6.05 9.12 -5.73
C ASN A 216 5.19 8.45 -6.81
N ALA A 217 5.50 7.20 -7.17
CA ALA A 217 4.77 6.46 -8.19
C ALA A 217 3.29 6.28 -7.79
N ILE A 218 3.01 5.88 -6.54
CA ILE A 218 1.63 5.76 -6.05
C ILE A 218 0.91 7.11 -6.07
N ALA A 219 1.57 8.20 -5.63
CA ALA A 219 0.98 9.54 -5.69
C ALA A 219 0.68 9.98 -7.14
N ALA A 220 1.59 9.67 -8.08
CA ALA A 220 1.42 9.97 -9.49
C ALA A 220 0.20 9.24 -10.07
N ALA A 221 0.09 7.94 -9.82
CA ALA A 221 -1.06 7.13 -10.24
C ALA A 221 -2.38 7.68 -9.67
N PHE A 222 -2.40 8.07 -8.40
CA PHE A 222 -3.55 8.71 -7.78
C PHE A 222 -3.97 9.99 -8.54
N LEU A 223 -3.03 10.90 -8.79
CA LEU A 223 -3.32 12.16 -9.48
C LEU A 223 -3.82 11.95 -10.91
N LEU A 224 -3.26 10.96 -11.63
CA LEU A 224 -3.76 10.57 -12.95
C LEU A 224 -5.19 10.04 -12.87
N ARG A 225 -5.52 9.17 -11.90
CA ARG A 225 -6.88 8.66 -11.68
C ARG A 225 -7.86 9.80 -11.40
N TYR A 226 -7.52 10.66 -10.43
CA TYR A 226 -8.37 11.77 -10.02
C TYR A 226 -8.55 12.79 -11.14
N GLY A 227 -7.44 13.22 -11.76
CA GLY A 227 -7.43 14.19 -12.86
C GLY A 227 -8.23 13.71 -14.05
N THR A 228 -8.16 12.42 -14.38
CA THR A 228 -8.97 11.83 -15.46
C THR A 228 -10.45 11.80 -15.10
N TYR A 229 -10.81 11.32 -13.92
CA TYR A 229 -12.22 11.20 -13.49
C TYR A 229 -12.92 12.56 -13.43
N PHE A 230 -12.28 13.55 -12.81
CA PHE A 230 -12.84 14.89 -12.63
C PHE A 230 -12.47 15.87 -13.75
N LYS A 231 -11.80 15.40 -14.82
CA LYS A 231 -11.31 16.22 -15.94
C LYS A 231 -10.45 17.41 -15.48
N ASN A 232 -9.67 17.24 -14.42
CA ASN A 232 -8.74 18.25 -13.93
C ASN A 232 -7.39 18.13 -14.67
N LYS A 233 -7.15 19.04 -15.61
CA LYS A 233 -5.96 19.05 -16.47
C LYS A 233 -4.66 19.32 -15.72
N GLU A 234 -4.70 20.17 -14.69
CA GLU A 234 -3.52 20.53 -13.90
C GLU A 234 -3.01 19.33 -13.11
N LEU A 235 -3.89 18.64 -12.39
CA LEU A 235 -3.51 17.43 -11.65
C LEU A 235 -3.08 16.29 -12.58
N LEU A 236 -3.66 16.23 -13.78
CA LEU A 236 -3.22 15.28 -14.81
C LEU A 236 -1.79 15.59 -15.29
N ASP A 237 -1.42 16.86 -15.46
CA ASP A 237 -0.07 17.28 -15.84
C ASP A 237 0.95 16.95 -14.73
N ILE A 238 0.63 17.29 -13.48
CA ILE A 238 1.47 16.96 -12.32
C ILE A 238 1.65 15.44 -12.21
N GLY A 239 0.58 14.66 -12.36
CA GLY A 239 0.64 13.20 -12.37
C GLY A 239 1.57 12.66 -13.47
N LYS A 240 1.53 13.23 -14.69
CA LYS A 240 2.44 12.85 -15.78
C LYS A 240 3.90 13.19 -15.47
N LYS A 241 4.17 14.37 -14.90
CA LYS A 241 5.52 14.76 -14.47
C LYS A 241 6.05 13.86 -13.35
N ALA A 242 5.18 13.41 -12.45
CA ALA A 242 5.57 12.47 -11.40
C ALA A 242 5.81 11.05 -11.93
N VAL A 243 5.05 10.60 -12.93
CA VAL A 243 5.39 9.37 -13.68
C VAL A 243 6.73 9.51 -14.39
N LEU A 244 7.00 10.65 -15.03
CA LEU A 244 8.28 10.90 -15.72
C LEU A 244 9.47 10.74 -14.77
N PHE A 245 9.38 11.24 -13.54
CA PHE A 245 10.42 11.04 -12.52
C PHE A 245 10.65 9.56 -12.23
N THR A 246 9.58 8.77 -12.11
CA THR A 246 9.69 7.32 -11.86
C THR A 246 10.36 6.59 -13.03
N LEU A 247 10.06 6.98 -14.27
CA LEU A 247 10.65 6.39 -15.48
C LEU A 247 12.15 6.71 -15.60
N ASN A 248 12.52 7.98 -15.36
CA ASN A 248 13.90 8.44 -15.48
C ASN A 248 14.85 7.86 -14.42
N HIS A 249 14.31 7.26 -13.35
CA HIS A 249 15.07 6.59 -12.30
C HIS A 249 14.97 5.06 -12.35
N GLN A 250 14.49 4.49 -13.46
CA GLN A 250 14.63 3.06 -13.71
C GLN A 250 16.08 2.74 -14.12
N GLU A 251 16.67 1.75 -13.46
CA GLU A 251 18.01 1.27 -13.79
C GLU A 251 18.00 0.43 -15.09
N LYS A 252 19.19 0.24 -15.69
CA LYS A 252 19.33 -0.50 -16.96
C LYS A 252 18.83 -1.95 -16.89
N ASP A 253 18.89 -2.57 -15.71
CA ASP A 253 18.41 -3.92 -15.47
C ASP A 253 16.89 -4.00 -15.24
N GLY A 254 16.20 -2.86 -15.20
CA GLY A 254 14.77 -2.74 -14.97
C GLY A 254 14.39 -2.43 -13.52
N SER A 255 15.34 -2.43 -12.59
CA SER A 255 15.08 -2.19 -11.16
C SER A 255 14.86 -0.71 -10.83
N TRP A 256 14.37 -0.46 -9.61
CA TRP A 256 14.32 0.88 -9.02
C TRP A 256 14.94 0.84 -7.63
N LYS A 257 15.83 1.79 -7.36
CA LYS A 257 16.31 2.07 -6.00
C LYS A 257 15.15 2.52 -5.11
N TYR A 258 15.31 2.38 -3.80
CA TYR A 258 14.30 2.87 -2.87
C TYR A 258 14.27 4.41 -2.84
N ILE A 259 15.44 5.04 -2.74
CA ILE A 259 15.63 6.50 -2.71
C ILE A 259 16.70 6.90 -3.73
N VAL A 260 16.44 7.97 -4.49
CA VAL A 260 17.36 8.44 -5.54
C VAL A 260 18.71 8.91 -4.99
N ASP A 261 18.70 9.78 -3.97
CA ASP A 261 19.93 10.44 -3.47
C ASP A 261 20.49 9.78 -2.20
N ALA A 262 20.04 8.58 -1.85
CA ALA A 262 20.56 7.94 -0.64
C ALA A 262 22.01 7.50 -0.88
N GLU A 263 22.89 7.88 0.05
CA GLU A 263 24.23 7.33 0.22
C GLU A 263 24.19 5.80 0.00
N PRO A 264 25.20 5.19 -0.64
CA PRO A 264 25.30 3.75 -0.87
C PRO A 264 25.47 2.99 0.47
N THR A 265 24.41 3.01 1.26
CA THR A 265 24.23 2.31 2.52
C THR A 265 23.29 1.13 2.28
N LYS A 266 23.21 0.22 3.24
CA LYS A 266 22.27 -0.92 3.20
C LYS A 266 20.79 -0.50 3.10
N GLU A 267 20.45 0.79 3.26
CA GLU A 267 19.08 1.30 3.25
C GLU A 267 18.58 1.71 1.86
N ASN A 268 19.45 1.77 0.84
CA ASN A 268 19.07 2.06 -0.54
C ASN A 268 19.00 0.79 -1.42
N LYS A 269 18.36 -0.27 -0.91
CA LYS A 269 18.25 -1.56 -1.62
C LYS A 269 16.96 -1.66 -2.41
N VAL A 270 17.06 -2.33 -3.56
CA VAL A 270 15.90 -2.83 -4.31
C VAL A 270 15.23 -3.92 -3.48
N ASP A 271 13.92 -3.83 -3.27
CA ASP A 271 13.14 -4.84 -2.55
C ASP A 271 11.83 -5.17 -3.27
N ASN A 272 11.16 -6.22 -2.80
CA ASN A 272 9.99 -6.77 -3.46
C ASN A 272 8.79 -5.83 -3.44
N ARG A 273 8.26 -5.47 -2.26
CA ARG A 273 7.06 -4.63 -2.17
C ARG A 273 7.22 -3.27 -2.84
N HIS A 274 8.36 -2.59 -2.73
CA HIS A 274 8.50 -1.25 -3.32
C HIS A 274 8.60 -1.31 -4.84
N THR A 275 9.26 -2.35 -5.38
CA THR A 275 9.21 -2.64 -6.82
C THR A 275 7.78 -2.93 -7.27
N GLY A 276 7.03 -3.72 -6.48
CA GLY A 276 5.63 -4.02 -6.75
C GLY A 276 4.73 -2.78 -6.78
N TYR A 277 4.89 -1.85 -5.82
CA TYR A 277 4.16 -0.57 -5.83
C TYR A 277 4.43 0.26 -7.08
N ILE A 278 5.68 0.30 -7.53
CA ILE A 278 6.07 1.04 -8.74
C ILE A 278 5.41 0.42 -9.97
N LEU A 279 5.48 -0.92 -10.09
CA LEU A 279 4.85 -1.64 -11.20
C LEU A 279 3.32 -1.48 -11.22
N GLU A 280 2.67 -1.55 -10.06
CA GLU A 280 1.23 -1.28 -9.92
C GLU A 280 0.89 0.14 -10.40
N ALA A 281 1.61 1.15 -9.88
CA ALA A 281 1.38 2.54 -10.24
C ALA A 281 1.63 2.83 -11.73
N LEU A 282 2.69 2.29 -12.31
CA LEU A 282 2.99 2.44 -13.74
C LEU A 282 1.94 1.75 -14.60
N THR A 283 1.43 0.58 -14.18
CA THR A 283 0.36 -0.13 -14.89
C THR A 283 -0.93 0.70 -14.91
N ILE A 284 -1.32 1.28 -13.76
CA ILE A 284 -2.45 2.22 -13.67
C ILE A 284 -2.23 3.42 -14.59
N ALA A 285 -1.03 4.01 -14.56
CA ALA A 285 -0.69 5.15 -15.40
C ALA A 285 -0.80 4.82 -16.90
N HIS A 286 -0.26 3.66 -17.30
CA HIS A 286 -0.34 3.17 -18.68
C HIS A 286 -1.78 3.00 -19.14
N GLU A 287 -2.64 2.36 -18.34
CA GLU A 287 -4.06 2.17 -18.68
C GLU A 287 -4.81 3.49 -18.89
N ILE A 288 -4.59 4.46 -17.98
CA ILE A 288 -5.24 5.78 -18.04
C ILE A 288 -4.78 6.55 -19.29
N LEU A 289 -3.46 6.66 -19.47
CA LEU A 289 -2.89 7.44 -20.56
C LEU A 289 -3.25 6.83 -21.92
N THR A 290 -3.32 5.49 -22.01
CA THR A 290 -3.80 4.79 -23.20
C THR A 290 -5.20 5.23 -23.61
N LYS A 291 -6.13 5.30 -22.66
CA LYS A 291 -7.53 5.73 -22.89
C LYS A 291 -7.67 7.21 -23.24
N CYS A 292 -6.80 8.07 -22.70
CA CYS A 292 -6.86 9.52 -22.91
C CYS A 292 -6.39 10.02 -24.30
N LYS A 293 -6.11 9.14 -25.27
CA LYS A 293 -5.49 9.50 -26.57
C LYS A 293 -4.25 10.40 -26.42
N SER A 294 -3.48 10.24 -25.32
CA SER A 294 -2.21 10.94 -25.16
C SER A 294 -1.22 10.53 -26.26
N ASN A 295 -0.17 11.34 -26.48
CA ASN A 295 0.91 11.06 -27.42
C ASN A 295 1.39 9.60 -27.29
N ASN A 296 1.45 8.87 -28.42
CA ASN A 296 1.78 7.44 -28.47
C ASN A 296 3.15 7.15 -27.85
N LEU A 297 4.13 8.05 -28.05
CA LEU A 297 5.49 7.88 -27.54
C LEU A 297 5.55 7.72 -26.01
N GLN A 298 4.72 8.45 -25.25
CA GLN A 298 4.72 8.34 -23.79
C GLN A 298 4.14 7.00 -23.31
N LYS A 299 3.20 6.43 -24.06
CA LYS A 299 2.58 5.13 -23.71
C LYS A 299 3.58 4.00 -23.91
N ASP A 300 4.29 4.02 -25.03
CA ASP A 300 5.26 2.98 -25.37
C ASP A 300 6.42 2.96 -24.36
N ILE A 301 6.90 4.14 -23.93
CA ILE A 301 7.94 4.25 -22.89
C ILE A 301 7.47 3.64 -21.56
N ILE A 302 6.24 3.92 -21.13
CA ILE A 302 5.72 3.35 -19.86
C ILE A 302 5.57 1.83 -20.00
N LYS A 303 5.03 1.35 -21.12
CA LYS A 303 4.86 -0.09 -21.38
C LYS A 303 6.20 -0.83 -21.33
N ASP A 304 7.21 -0.29 -22.00
CA ASP A 304 8.57 -0.82 -22.02
C ASP A 304 9.22 -0.81 -20.61
N ALA A 305 9.03 0.27 -19.85
CA ALA A 305 9.47 0.32 -18.44
C ALA A 305 8.79 -0.74 -17.57
N ILE A 306 7.48 -0.97 -17.73
CA ILE A 306 6.74 -2.04 -17.05
C ILE A 306 7.31 -3.42 -17.44
N GLN A 307 7.56 -3.66 -18.73
CA GLN A 307 8.08 -4.95 -19.20
C GLN A 307 9.46 -5.26 -18.62
N ARG A 308 10.39 -4.30 -18.67
CA ARG A 308 11.71 -4.46 -18.03
C ARG A 308 11.60 -4.66 -16.52
N GLY A 309 10.77 -3.84 -15.86
CA GLY A 309 10.59 -3.91 -14.42
C GLY A 309 9.99 -5.25 -13.98
N LEU A 310 9.00 -5.77 -14.71
CA LEU A 310 8.39 -7.06 -14.44
C LEU A 310 9.37 -8.22 -14.70
N ALA A 311 10.20 -8.12 -15.74
CA ALA A 311 11.27 -9.08 -16.01
C ALA A 311 12.29 -9.10 -14.86
N PHE A 312 12.74 -7.93 -14.39
CA PHE A 312 13.58 -7.82 -13.21
C PHE A 312 12.91 -8.41 -11.97
N TYR A 313 11.64 -8.04 -11.73
CA TYR A 313 10.86 -8.45 -10.56
C TYR A 313 10.78 -9.96 -10.46
N LYS A 314 10.30 -10.64 -11.51
CA LYS A 314 10.20 -12.11 -11.57
C LYS A 314 11.55 -12.80 -11.43
N LYS A 315 12.60 -12.28 -12.10
CA LYS A 315 13.93 -12.91 -12.12
C LYS A 315 14.66 -12.81 -10.77
N ASN A 316 14.61 -11.65 -10.12
CA ASN A 316 15.50 -11.36 -8.99
C ASN A 316 14.79 -11.35 -7.64
N LEU A 317 13.50 -11.04 -7.61
CA LEU A 317 12.72 -10.83 -6.38
C LEU A 317 11.75 -11.98 -6.08
N PHE A 318 11.88 -13.11 -6.79
CA PHE A 318 11.20 -14.37 -6.49
C PHE A 318 12.17 -15.55 -6.48
N ASP A 319 11.82 -16.56 -5.68
CA ASP A 319 12.40 -17.90 -5.67
C ASP A 319 11.27 -18.87 -6.04
N GLY A 320 11.21 -19.29 -7.30
CA GLY A 320 9.98 -19.82 -7.90
C GLY A 320 8.86 -18.77 -7.87
N TYR A 321 7.78 -19.05 -7.12
CA TYR A 321 6.70 -18.09 -6.85
C TYR A 321 6.81 -17.43 -5.46
N LEU A 322 7.83 -17.77 -4.66
CA LEU A 322 7.99 -17.23 -3.32
C LEU A 322 8.62 -15.82 -3.39
N PRO A 323 7.98 -14.78 -2.84
CA PRO A 323 8.53 -13.43 -2.88
C PRO A 323 9.73 -13.32 -1.95
N LYS A 324 10.86 -12.92 -2.51
CA LYS A 324 12.10 -12.62 -1.78
C LYS A 324 12.00 -11.25 -1.12
N TRP A 325 12.73 -11.02 -0.04
CA TRP A 325 12.88 -9.68 0.53
C TRP A 325 13.70 -8.76 -0.39
N SER A 326 14.84 -9.25 -0.89
CA SER A 326 15.74 -8.54 -1.82
C SER A 326 16.38 -9.52 -2.80
N PRO A 327 17.14 -9.05 -3.82
CA PRO A 327 17.82 -9.94 -4.75
C PRO A 327 18.72 -10.98 -4.08
N GLU A 328 19.24 -10.69 -2.88
CA GLU A 328 20.16 -11.58 -2.14
C GLU A 328 19.48 -12.38 -1.02
N LYS A 329 18.20 -12.15 -0.72
CA LYS A 329 17.57 -12.71 0.48
C LYS A 329 16.14 -13.16 0.26
N THR A 330 15.91 -14.47 0.26
CA THR A 330 14.56 -15.08 0.23
C THR A 330 13.89 -15.04 1.60
N TYR A 331 14.48 -15.69 2.60
CA TYR A 331 13.85 -15.85 3.92
C TYR A 331 14.26 -14.79 4.96
N PRO A 332 13.39 -14.48 5.93
CA PRO A 332 12.00 -14.93 6.02
C PRO A 332 11.08 -14.19 5.03
N ILE A 333 10.15 -14.94 4.43
CA ILE A 333 9.12 -14.39 3.55
C ILE A 333 8.16 -13.55 4.39
N ASP A 334 7.86 -12.34 3.93
CA ASP A 334 7.00 -11.38 4.63
C ASP A 334 5.58 -11.36 4.08
N CYS A 335 4.58 -11.36 4.96
CA CYS A 335 3.17 -11.28 4.55
C CYS A 335 2.87 -10.07 3.65
N HIS A 336 3.55 -8.94 3.88
CA HIS A 336 3.33 -7.73 3.10
C HIS A 336 4.00 -7.82 1.72
N ASP A 337 5.18 -8.44 1.60
CA ASP A 337 5.78 -8.73 0.29
C ASP A 337 4.88 -9.70 -0.50
N VAL A 338 4.35 -10.73 0.16
CA VAL A 338 3.35 -11.67 -0.40
C VAL A 338 2.11 -10.93 -0.91
N ALA A 339 1.54 -10.04 -0.10
CA ALA A 339 0.37 -9.27 -0.48
C ALA A 339 0.62 -8.38 -1.69
N GLN A 340 1.71 -7.61 -1.66
CA GLN A 340 2.01 -6.73 -2.78
C GLN A 340 2.35 -7.53 -4.04
N ALA A 341 3.03 -8.66 -3.93
CA ALA A 341 3.32 -9.53 -5.06
C ALA A 341 2.04 -10.05 -5.73
N ILE A 342 1.05 -10.49 -4.95
CA ILE A 342 -0.26 -10.91 -5.49
C ILE A 342 -0.94 -9.76 -6.24
N ILE A 343 -1.01 -8.57 -5.63
CA ILE A 343 -1.61 -7.38 -6.24
C ILE A 343 -0.90 -7.02 -7.55
N THR A 344 0.44 -7.02 -7.52
CA THR A 344 1.29 -6.66 -8.66
C THR A 344 1.13 -7.66 -9.80
N MET A 345 1.14 -8.96 -9.52
CA MET A 345 0.96 -9.99 -10.55
C MET A 345 -0.46 -9.95 -11.13
N GLN A 346 -1.49 -9.73 -10.31
CA GLN A 346 -2.86 -9.57 -10.81
C GLN A 346 -3.00 -8.39 -11.77
N ILE A 347 -2.50 -7.20 -11.38
CA ILE A 347 -2.63 -6.01 -12.23
C ILE A 347 -1.77 -6.09 -13.49
N ALA A 348 -0.63 -6.78 -13.43
CA ALA A 348 0.21 -7.06 -14.60
C ALA A 348 -0.37 -8.12 -15.55
N GLY A 349 -1.47 -8.79 -15.18
CA GLY A 349 -2.09 -9.86 -15.97
C GLY A 349 -1.47 -11.25 -15.78
N GLU A 350 -0.53 -11.41 -14.85
CA GLU A 350 0.19 -12.64 -14.51
C GLU A 350 -0.65 -13.49 -13.53
N LYS A 351 -1.87 -13.86 -13.94
CA LYS A 351 -2.89 -14.44 -13.05
C LYS A 351 -2.48 -15.78 -12.42
N GLU A 352 -1.85 -16.66 -13.18
CA GLU A 352 -1.37 -17.96 -12.68
C GLU A 352 -0.27 -17.77 -11.62
N PHE A 353 0.66 -16.85 -11.87
CA PHE A 353 1.70 -16.51 -10.89
C PHE A 353 1.08 -15.97 -9.60
N ALA A 354 0.10 -15.06 -9.71
CA ALA A 354 -0.63 -14.55 -8.56
C ALA A 354 -1.37 -15.65 -7.77
N GLN A 355 -1.96 -16.62 -8.47
CA GLN A 355 -2.64 -17.78 -7.85
C GLN A 355 -1.67 -18.65 -7.06
N ASN A 356 -0.47 -18.92 -7.59
CA ASN A 356 0.55 -19.71 -6.88
C ASN A 356 1.02 -19.00 -5.60
N ILE A 357 1.23 -17.68 -5.64
CA ILE A 357 1.57 -16.91 -4.44
C ILE A 357 0.42 -16.95 -3.42
N LEU A 358 -0.82 -16.78 -3.88
CA LEU A 358 -2.01 -16.78 -3.03
C LEU A 358 -2.23 -18.12 -2.35
N GLN A 359 -2.06 -19.22 -3.07
CA GLN A 359 -2.14 -20.57 -2.51
C GLN A 359 -1.11 -20.76 -1.40
N PHE A 360 0.15 -20.38 -1.64
CA PHE A 360 1.18 -20.39 -0.61
C PHE A 360 0.80 -19.56 0.61
N ALA A 361 0.26 -18.35 0.39
CA ALA A 361 -0.14 -17.46 1.48
C ALA A 361 -1.21 -18.11 2.36
N ILE A 362 -2.25 -18.70 1.76
CA ILE A 362 -3.34 -19.33 2.51
C ILE A 362 -2.85 -20.60 3.22
N GLU A 363 -2.09 -21.46 2.54
CA GLU A 363 -1.66 -22.75 3.12
C GLU A 363 -0.57 -22.63 4.18
N LYS A 364 0.37 -21.68 4.03
CA LYS A 364 1.58 -21.61 4.86
C LYS A 364 1.66 -20.39 5.74
N MET A 365 0.92 -19.33 5.42
CA MET A 365 0.95 -18.05 6.13
C MET A 365 -0.42 -17.60 6.62
N SER A 366 -1.36 -18.53 6.81
CA SER A 366 -2.68 -18.19 7.36
C SER A 366 -3.28 -19.32 8.21
N ASN A 367 -4.37 -19.03 8.92
CA ASN A 367 -5.22 -20.03 9.56
C ASN A 367 -6.24 -20.68 8.60
N GLY A 368 -6.15 -20.38 7.30
CA GLY A 368 -7.08 -20.83 6.25
C GLY A 368 -8.44 -20.15 6.27
N LYS A 369 -8.66 -19.12 7.11
CA LYS A 369 -9.98 -18.51 7.34
C LYS A 369 -9.96 -16.99 7.30
N ASP A 370 -9.27 -16.34 8.23
CA ASP A 370 -9.34 -14.91 8.49
C ASP A 370 -8.07 -14.30 9.12
N GLU A 371 -7.05 -15.11 9.37
CA GLU A 371 -5.80 -14.64 9.97
C GLU A 371 -4.58 -14.94 9.12
N PHE A 372 -3.88 -13.88 8.71
CA PHE A 372 -2.61 -13.95 8.00
C PHE A 372 -1.42 -13.58 8.89
N TYR A 373 -0.38 -14.41 8.82
CA TYR A 373 0.75 -14.46 9.72
C TYR A 373 1.95 -13.65 9.21
N TYR A 374 2.73 -13.09 10.13
CA TYR A 374 3.77 -12.12 9.82
C TYR A 374 4.89 -12.63 8.90
N LYS A 375 5.50 -13.77 9.25
CA LYS A 375 6.71 -14.29 8.58
C LYS A 375 6.71 -15.80 8.43
N TYR A 376 7.19 -16.29 7.29
CA TYR A 376 7.50 -17.71 7.04
C TYR A 376 9.01 -17.92 6.88
N PHE A 377 9.56 -18.93 7.56
CA PHE A 377 11.00 -19.21 7.60
C PHE A 377 11.36 -20.44 6.78
N GLU A 378 12.62 -20.52 6.35
CA GLU A 378 13.17 -21.62 5.54
C GLU A 378 12.96 -23.01 6.17
N ASN A 379 13.04 -23.10 7.50
CA ASN A 379 12.80 -24.34 8.23
C ASN A 379 11.31 -24.69 8.44
N GLY A 380 10.40 -24.04 7.71
CA GLY A 380 8.96 -24.24 7.80
C GLY A 380 8.28 -23.62 9.01
N LYS A 381 9.03 -22.97 9.92
CA LYS A 381 8.43 -22.25 11.05
C LYS A 381 7.70 -20.99 10.59
N VAL A 382 6.71 -20.58 11.38
CA VAL A 382 5.90 -19.39 11.12
C VAL A 382 5.89 -18.48 12.35
N ASN A 383 6.17 -17.19 12.15
CA ASN A 383 5.80 -16.18 13.13
C ASN A 383 4.32 -15.84 12.95
N ASN A 384 3.48 -16.40 13.82
CA ASN A 384 2.02 -16.29 13.73
C ASN A 384 1.45 -14.98 14.30
N SER A 385 2.25 -13.94 14.50
CA SER A 385 1.72 -12.62 14.81
C SER A 385 0.84 -12.09 13.69
N VAL A 386 -0.31 -11.55 14.07
CA VAL A 386 -1.33 -11.01 13.16
C VAL A 386 -1.34 -9.50 13.33
N PHE A 387 -0.85 -8.80 12.31
CA PHE A 387 -0.77 -7.34 12.32
C PHE A 387 -1.87 -6.72 11.48
N PHE A 388 -2.57 -5.74 12.05
CA PHE A 388 -3.79 -5.17 11.48
C PHE A 388 -3.51 -4.51 10.13
N ARG A 389 -2.49 -3.64 10.09
CA ARG A 389 -2.08 -2.94 8.88
C ARG A 389 -1.11 -3.77 8.04
N TRP A 390 -0.09 -4.37 8.67
CA TRP A 390 1.02 -4.99 7.95
C TRP A 390 0.65 -6.31 7.26
N ASN A 391 -0.24 -7.10 7.87
CA ASN A 391 -0.68 -8.37 7.32
C ASN A 391 -2.10 -8.22 6.74
N GLN A 392 -3.06 -7.95 7.62
CA GLN A 392 -4.48 -8.16 7.34
C GLN A 392 -5.04 -7.23 6.29
N ALA A 393 -4.81 -5.91 6.43
CA ALA A 393 -5.32 -4.93 5.48
C ALA A 393 -4.76 -5.14 4.06
N TRP A 394 -3.49 -5.51 3.94
CA TRP A 394 -2.87 -5.81 2.65
C TRP A 394 -3.37 -7.13 2.06
N MET A 395 -3.51 -8.17 2.87
CA MET A 395 -4.10 -9.44 2.44
C MET A 395 -5.53 -9.32 1.99
N TYR A 396 -6.31 -8.48 2.65
CA TYR A 396 -7.68 -8.22 2.22
C TYR A 396 -7.74 -7.63 0.80
N VAL A 397 -6.89 -6.65 0.48
CA VAL A 397 -6.81 -6.09 -0.88
C VAL A 397 -6.35 -7.14 -1.90
N ALA A 398 -5.32 -7.93 -1.56
CA ALA A 398 -4.78 -8.96 -2.44
C ALA A 398 -5.79 -10.08 -2.76
N ILE A 399 -6.55 -10.54 -1.77
CA ILE A 399 -7.58 -11.56 -1.99
C ILE A 399 -8.75 -10.95 -2.78
N ALA A 400 -9.19 -9.76 -2.40
CA ALA A 400 -10.27 -9.06 -3.10
C ALA A 400 -9.91 -8.71 -4.56
N SER A 401 -8.62 -8.56 -4.90
CA SER A 401 -8.19 -8.32 -6.29
C SER A 401 -8.24 -9.59 -7.15
N CYS A 402 -7.96 -10.77 -6.57
CA CYS A 402 -7.99 -12.07 -7.26
C CYS A 402 -9.40 -12.63 -7.49
N TYR A 403 -10.39 -12.15 -6.73
CA TYR A 403 -11.78 -12.62 -6.78
C TYR A 403 -12.47 -12.40 -8.14
#